data_AF-A0A849WEF8-F1
#
_entry.id   AF-A0A849WEF8-F1
#
_cell.length_a   1.000
_cell.length_b   1.000
_cell.length_c   1.000
_cell.angle_alpha   90.00
_cell.angle_beta   90.00
_cell.angle_gamma   90.00
#
_symmetry.space_group_name_H-M   'P 1'
#
loop_
_entity.id
_entity.type
_entity.pdbx_description
1 polymer ?
#
loop_
_entity_poly.entity_id
_entity_poly.type
_entity_poly.pdbx_seq_one_letter_code
_entity_poly.pdbx_strand_id
1 'polypeptide(L)' 'MSKAVAEKIVLQAQKDKEFMKKLLENPKVFLKEYDLTQEERNFFQNTDEATIRGLSSSCFKLSKGK' A
#
# COMPACT_ATOMS: atom_id res chain seq x y z
N MET A 1 0.44 15.46 2.77
CA MET A 1 1.65 14.65 2.54
C MET A 1 1.36 13.17 2.88
N SER A 2 0.56 12.45 2.08
CA SER A 2 0.15 11.07 2.43
C SER A 2 0.75 9.96 1.55
N LYS A 3 1.20 10.30 0.33
CA LYS A 3 1.81 9.32 -0.62
C LYS A 3 3.03 8.57 -0.10
N ALA A 4 3.77 9.17 0.84
CA ALA A 4 4.96 8.54 1.41
C ALA A 4 4.63 7.33 2.30
N VAL A 5 3.42 7.26 2.85
CA VAL A 5 3.00 6.15 3.73
C VAL A 5 2.58 4.94 2.90
N ALA A 6 1.73 5.14 1.89
CA ALA A 6 1.31 4.05 0.99
C ALA A 6 2.49 3.41 0.26
N GLU A 7 3.42 4.22 -0.27
CA GLU A 7 4.63 3.71 -0.93
C GLU A 7 5.48 2.86 0.04
N LYS A 8 5.67 3.32 1.28
CA LYS A 8 6.39 2.55 2.31
C LYS A 8 5.73 1.22 2.61
N ILE A 9 4.40 1.20 2.75
CA ILE A 9 3.63 -0.03 3.02
C ILE A 9 3.81 -1.03 1.88
N VAL A 10 3.74 -0.58 0.63
CA VAL A 10 3.91 -1.44 -0.56
C VAL A 10 5.32 -1.99 -0.62
N LEU A 11 6.33 -1.14 -0.46
CA LEU A 11 7.73 -1.56 -0.45
C LEU A 11 8.04 -2.52 0.71
N GLN A 12 7.43 -2.30 1.87
CA GLN A 12 7.58 -3.19 3.02
C GLN A 12 6.90 -4.54 2.74
N ALA A 13 5.68 -4.55 2.22
CA ALA A 13 4.96 -5.77 1.85
C ALA A 13 5.72 -6.58 0.78
N GLN A 14 6.39 -5.93 -0.18
CA GLN A 14 7.21 -6.62 -1.17
C GLN A 14 8.45 -7.30 -0.57
N LYS A 15 9.03 -6.70 0.47
CA LYS A 15 10.24 -7.22 1.14
C LYS A 15 9.93 -8.23 2.22
N ASP A 16 8.80 -8.06 2.90
CA ASP A 16 8.43 -8.79 4.10
C ASP A 16 7.13 -9.57 3.87
N LYS A 17 7.28 -10.88 3.73
CA LYS A 17 6.15 -11.80 3.46
C LYS A 17 5.15 -11.84 4.61
N GLU A 18 5.60 -11.68 5.85
CA GLU A 18 4.70 -11.66 7.01
C GLU A 18 3.90 -10.37 7.05
N PHE A 19 4.55 -9.24 6.75
CA PHE A 19 3.88 -7.95 6.60
C PHE A 19 2.82 -8.01 5.50
N MET A 20 3.16 -8.59 4.36
CA MET A 20 2.24 -8.80 3.24
C MET A 20 1.04 -9.66 3.61
N LYS A 21 1.27 -10.76 4.33
CA LYS A 21 0.20 -11.63 4.79
C LYS A 21 -0.73 -10.90 5.75
N LYS A 22 -0.20 -10.14 6.72
CA LYS A 22 -1.02 -9.34 7.66
C LYS A 22 -1.82 -8.25 6.95
N LEU A 23 -1.22 -7.61 5.95
CA LEU A 23 -1.86 -6.60 5.12
C LEU A 23 -3.05 -7.20 4.34
N LEU A 24 -2.92 -8.40 3.79
CA LEU A 24 -3.99 -9.06 3.01
C LEU A 24 -5.03 -9.76 3.89
N GLU A 25 -4.64 -10.27 5.05
CA GLU A 25 -5.54 -10.98 5.97
C GLU A 25 -6.55 -10.02 6.61
N ASN A 26 -6.11 -8.85 7.08
CA ASN A 26 -6.97 -7.85 7.70
C ASN A 26 -6.53 -6.40 7.37
N PRO A 27 -6.65 -5.95 6.12
CA PRO A 27 -6.18 -4.63 5.69
C PRO A 27 -6.84 -3.49 6.48
N LYS A 28 -8.13 -3.59 6.82
CA LYS A 28 -8.85 -2.57 7.59
C LYS A 28 -8.25 -2.32 8.97
N VAL A 29 -7.88 -3.38 9.68
CA VAL A 29 -7.32 -3.29 11.04
C VAL A 29 -5.86 -2.87 10.95
N PHE A 30 -5.11 -3.53 10.07
CA PHE A 30 -3.68 -3.30 9.89
C PHE A 30 -3.37 -1.85 9.47
N LEU A 31 -4.19 -1.27 8.60
CA LEU A 31 -3.98 0.08 8.07
C LEU A 31 -4.57 1.19 8.94
N LYS A 32 -5.25 0.84 10.04
CA LYS A 32 -5.92 1.82 10.92
C LYS A 32 -4.93 2.77 11.56
N GLU A 33 -3.74 2.28 11.92
CA GLU A 33 -2.65 3.02 12.55
C GLU A 33 -1.83 3.87 11.56
N TYR A 34 -2.07 3.70 10.25
CA TYR A 34 -1.36 4.43 9.21
C TYR A 34 -2.15 5.67 8.77
N ASP A 35 -1.42 6.78 8.58
CA ASP A 35 -1.95 8.03 8.03
C ASP A 35 -2.14 7.91 6.51
N LEU A 36 -3.15 7.13 6.14
CA LEU A 36 -3.57 6.89 4.77
C LEU A 36 -4.85 7.63 4.46
N THR A 37 -4.95 8.18 3.26
CA THR A 37 -6.19 8.75 2.75
C THR A 37 -7.26 7.66 2.58
N GLN A 38 -8.51 8.08 2.46
CA GLN A 38 -9.61 7.15 2.21
C GLN A 38 -9.41 6.37 0.91
N GLU A 39 -8.86 7.00 -0.13
CA GLU A 39 -8.52 6.36 -1.39
C GLU A 39 -7.43 5.31 -1.23
N GLU A 40 -6.35 5.61 -0.50
CA GLU A 40 -5.27 4.66 -0.23
C GLU A 40 -5.75 3.48 0.60
N ARG A 41 -6.55 3.72 1.65
CA ARG A 41 -7.17 2.66 2.45
C ARG A 41 -8.07 1.77 1.60
N ASN A 42 -8.83 2.35 0.68
CA ASN A 42 -9.72 1.60 -0.19
C ASN A 42 -8.93 0.78 -1.21
N PHE A 43 -7.83 1.34 -1.73
CA PHE A 43 -6.90 0.61 -2.59
C PHE A 43 -6.41 -0.66 -1.91
N PHE A 44 -5.80 -0.56 -0.73
CA PHE A 44 -5.27 -1.72 -0.02
C PHE A 44 -6.35 -2.73 0.44
N GLN A 45 -7.58 -2.28 0.68
CA GLN A 45 -8.69 -3.18 1.03
C GLN A 45 -9.21 -3.99 -0.16
N ASN A 46 -9.00 -3.52 -1.39
CA ASN A 46 -9.44 -4.17 -2.62
C ASN A 46 -8.25 -4.65 -3.47
N THR A 47 -7.06 -4.73 -2.88
CA THR A 47 -5.84 -5.15 -3.58
C THR A 47 -5.47 -6.56 -3.19
N ASP A 48 -4.87 -7.28 -4.13
CA ASP A 48 -4.37 -8.63 -3.93
C ASP A 48 -2.83 -8.65 -3.90
N GLU A 49 -2.27 -9.78 -3.50
CA GLU A 49 -0.82 -9.99 -3.47
C GLU A 49 -0.16 -9.65 -4.81
N ALA A 50 -0.74 -10.12 -5.92
CA ALA A 50 -0.20 -9.90 -7.25
C ALA A 50 -0.12 -8.41 -7.60
N THR A 51 -1.13 -7.63 -7.20
CA THR A 51 -1.17 -6.18 -7.42
C THR A 51 -0.08 -5.50 -6.61
N ILE A 52 0.06 -5.81 -5.31
CA ILE A 52 1.12 -5.23 -4.47
C ILE A 52 2.51 -5.59 -5.01
N ARG A 53 2.72 -6.81 -5.49
CA ARG A 53 4.00 -7.22 -6.11
C ARG A 53 4.24 -6.54 -7.46
N GLY A 54 3.19 -6.28 -8.22
CA GLY A 54 3.26 -5.59 -9.51
C GLY A 54 3.44 -4.07 -9.40
N LEU A 55 3.11 -3.47 -8.25
CA LEU A 55 3.30 -2.04 -8.01
C LEU A 55 4.79 -1.71 -7.94
N SER A 56 5.28 -1.06 -8.98
CA SER A 56 6.61 -0.46 -8.93
C SER A 56 6.56 0.89 -8.22
N SER A 57 7.68 1.36 -7.64
CA SER A 57 7.79 2.72 -7.10
C SER A 57 7.40 3.79 -8.13
N SER A 58 7.47 3.47 -9.43
CA SER A 58 7.02 4.32 -10.53
C SER A 58 5.50 4.58 -10.52
N CYS A 59 4.68 3.65 -10.01
CA CYS A 59 3.22 3.82 -9.89
C CYS A 59 2.87 4.96 -8.91
N PHE A 60 3.71 5.18 -7.88
CA PHE A 60 3.56 6.28 -6.93
C PHE A 60 4.13 7.60 -7.46
N LYS A 61 5.05 7.56 -8.44
CA LYS A 61 5.67 8.74 -9.08
C LYS A 61 4.79 9.41 -10.14
N LEU A 62 3.74 8.76 -10.64
CA LEU A 62 2.94 9.25 -11.80
C LEU A 62 2.07 10.49 -11.55
N SER A 63 2.11 11.10 -10.37
CA SER A 63 1.35 12.33 -10.08
C SER A 63 2.24 13.55 -9.76
N LYS A 64 3.49 13.54 -10.23
CA LYS A 64 4.24 14.77 -10.56
C LYS A 64 4.05 15.10 -12.05
N GLY A 65 2.81 15.18 -12.50
CA GLY A 65 2.47 15.67 -13.84
C GLY A 65 1.94 17.09 -13.72
N LYS A 66 2.86 18.06 -13.83
CA LYS A 66 2.71 19.52 -14.01
C LYS A 66 1.59 20.26 -13.26
#